data_AF-A0AAD2PVX6-F1
#
_entry.id   AF-A0AAD2PVX6-F1
#
_cell.length_a   1.000
_cell.length_b   1.000
_cell.length_c   1.000
_cell.angle_alpha   90.00
_cell.angle_beta   90.00
_cell.angle_gamma   90.00
#
_symmetry.space_group_name_H-M   'P 1'
#
loop_
_entity.id
_entity.type
_entity.pdbx_description
1 polymer ?
#
loop_
_entity_poly.entity_id
_entity_poly.type
_entity_poly.pdbx_seq_one_letter_code
_entity_poly.pdbx_strand_id
1 'polypeptide(L)'
;MMSASPVNVENAAFAAMTAALHHKYEKNEKRSDRINEKPYWVNGSHVDKTITYNQYTIDTAVLAPTTESPEIKQAILQQSVNSIKQTKTTMEHKVDFLMKRYTSVCRDVRSRVNAATSKLFDVTSDVYEFTSLHVIDNMGQAIATGPGPGLPAPFRAAATYFRIELRLVPRLCSLQTDIGIDPTKFPPSSNRAVYVPVPRVQNQMDVSITRQMVMDQAHHKEIIAAMAALGEEFSMRAATRDGEPDNDVYEKWSKQQIAKTQFQALEQALTATYVGLQQGMETPNQQLAKLNMI
;
A
#
# COMPACT_ATOMS: atom_id res chain seq x y z
N MET A 1 -84.62 24.74 23.40
CA MET A 1 -83.62 23.66 23.57
C MET A 1 -83.33 23.10 22.19
N MET A 2 -82.23 23.52 21.55
CA MET A 2 -81.85 23.06 20.21
C MET A 2 -81.00 21.80 20.34
N SER A 3 -81.52 20.68 19.82
CA SER A 3 -80.80 19.41 19.68
C SER A 3 -79.73 19.54 18.60
N ALA A 4 -78.46 19.35 18.97
CA ALA A 4 -77.38 19.23 18.01
C ALA A 4 -77.53 17.92 17.22
N SER A 5 -77.50 18.01 15.88
CA SER A 5 -77.67 16.89 14.96
C SER A 5 -76.57 15.83 15.12
N PRO A 6 -76.90 14.52 15.10
CA PRO A 6 -75.96 13.40 15.33
C PRO A 6 -74.91 13.22 14.23
N VAL A 7 -75.09 13.84 13.05
CA VAL A 7 -74.19 13.72 11.89
C VAL A 7 -72.79 14.29 12.14
N ASN A 8 -72.64 15.22 13.09
CA ASN A 8 -71.36 15.90 13.34
C ASN A 8 -70.41 15.09 14.24
N VAL A 9 -70.93 14.11 14.98
CA VAL A 9 -70.13 13.29 15.92
C VAL A 9 -69.45 12.12 15.20
N GLU A 10 -70.13 11.51 14.22
CA GLU A 10 -69.58 10.39 13.44
C GLU A 10 -68.44 10.83 12.50
N ASN A 11 -68.56 12.03 11.89
CA ASN A 11 -67.48 12.59 11.07
C ASN A 11 -66.23 12.93 11.88
N ALA A 12 -66.39 13.41 13.12
CA ALA A 12 -65.27 13.69 14.02
C ALA A 12 -64.58 12.40 14.48
N ALA A 13 -65.35 11.34 14.76
CA ALA A 13 -64.82 10.03 15.14
C ALA A 13 -64.04 9.37 14.00
N PHE A 14 -64.53 9.45 12.76
CA PHE A 14 -63.84 8.91 11.59
C PHE A 14 -62.55 9.68 11.26
N ALA A 15 -62.56 11.01 11.38
CA ALA A 15 -61.37 11.84 11.19
C ALA A 15 -60.30 11.54 12.26
N ALA A 16 -60.70 11.39 13.53
CA ALA A 16 -59.80 11.02 14.62
C ALA A 16 -59.21 9.62 14.43
N MET A 17 -60.00 8.66 13.96
CA MET A 17 -59.53 7.29 13.69
C MET A 17 -58.56 7.25 12.49
N THR A 18 -58.82 8.05 11.44
CA THR A 18 -57.94 8.16 10.28
C THR A 18 -56.62 8.85 10.63
N ALA A 19 -56.66 9.91 11.44
CA ALA A 19 -55.45 10.56 11.97
C ALA A 19 -54.66 9.64 12.91
N ALA A 20 -55.33 8.85 13.74
CA ALA A 20 -54.69 7.86 14.60
C ALA A 20 -54.04 6.72 13.80
N LEU A 21 -54.66 6.28 12.70
CA LEU A 21 -54.08 5.30 11.78
C LEU A 21 -52.87 5.89 11.05
N HIS A 22 -52.96 7.09 10.48
CA HIS A 22 -51.82 7.77 9.85
C HIS A 22 -50.66 7.98 10.83
N HIS A 23 -50.94 8.46 12.04
CA HIS A 23 -49.91 8.64 13.07
C HIS A 23 -49.30 7.30 13.52
N LYS A 24 -50.08 6.21 13.53
CA LYS A 24 -49.57 4.85 13.86
C LYS A 24 -48.75 4.26 12.71
N TYR A 25 -49.12 4.52 11.46
CA TYR A 25 -48.34 4.17 10.27
C TYR A 25 -47.03 4.94 10.20
N GLU A 26 -47.04 6.27 10.34
CA GLU A 26 -45.82 7.09 10.40
C GLU A 26 -44.92 6.71 11.58
N LYS A 27 -45.50 6.39 12.74
CA LYS A 27 -44.72 5.96 13.91
C LYS A 27 -44.14 4.56 13.74
N ASN A 28 -44.78 3.70 12.96
CA ASN A 28 -44.28 2.36 12.61
C ASN A 28 -43.22 2.44 11.49
N GLU A 29 -43.37 3.34 10.52
CA GLU A 29 -42.37 3.63 9.48
C GLU A 29 -41.11 4.22 10.11
N LYS A 30 -41.25 5.24 10.97
CA LYS A 30 -40.15 5.80 11.77
C LYS A 30 -39.55 4.82 12.79
N ARG A 31 -40.28 3.77 13.21
CA ARG A 31 -39.75 2.69 14.06
C ARG A 31 -38.99 1.64 13.26
N SER A 32 -39.45 1.34 12.04
CA SER A 32 -38.76 0.49 11.08
C SER A 32 -37.40 1.09 10.71
N ASP A 33 -37.33 2.41 10.51
CA ASP A 33 -36.09 3.11 10.17
C ASP A 33 -35.08 3.11 11.33
N ARG A 34 -35.55 3.24 12.58
CA ARG A 34 -34.68 3.21 13.78
C ARG A 34 -34.05 1.85 14.08
N ILE A 35 -34.57 0.76 13.49
CA ILE A 35 -33.98 -0.59 13.64
C ILE A 35 -32.74 -0.75 12.73
N ASN A 36 -32.55 0.14 11.75
CA ASN A 36 -31.44 0.12 10.81
C ASN A 36 -30.29 1.09 11.15
N GLU A 37 -30.35 1.82 12.26
CA GLU A 37 -29.29 2.73 12.68
C GLU A 37 -28.19 1.99 13.43
N LYS A 38 -27.22 1.43 12.68
CA LYS A 38 -25.97 0.92 13.25
C LYS A 38 -24.99 2.09 13.39
N PRO A 39 -24.09 2.10 14.38
CA PRO A 39 -23.14 3.20 14.57
C PRO A 39 -22.15 3.38 13.41
N TYR A 40 -22.10 2.44 12.47
CA TYR A 40 -21.31 2.45 11.25
C TYR A 40 -22.15 2.46 9.96
N TRP A 41 -23.47 2.33 10.05
CA TRP A 41 -24.35 2.20 8.90
C TRP A 41 -25.74 2.78 9.17
N VAL A 42 -26.11 3.82 8.42
CA VAL A 42 -27.39 4.53 8.57
C VAL A 42 -27.93 4.83 7.18
N ASN A 43 -29.23 4.59 6.95
CA ASN A 43 -29.92 4.91 5.70
C ASN A 43 -29.21 4.36 4.45
N GLY A 44 -28.74 3.11 4.52
CA GLY A 44 -28.07 2.44 3.40
C GLY A 44 -26.66 2.97 3.08
N SER A 45 -26.07 3.77 3.96
CA SER A 45 -24.75 4.38 3.77
C SER A 45 -23.87 4.24 5.00
N HIS A 46 -22.56 4.32 4.82
CA HIS A 46 -21.60 4.32 5.90
C HIS A 46 -21.71 5.60 6.74
N VAL A 47 -21.37 5.51 8.02
CA VAL A 47 -21.23 6.68 8.90
C VAL A 47 -19.76 7.07 8.94
N ASP A 48 -19.42 8.30 8.59
CA ASP A 48 -18.06 8.83 8.70
C ASP A 48 -17.78 9.40 10.09
N LYS A 49 -16.54 9.27 10.54
CA LYS A 49 -16.04 9.89 11.77
C LYS A 49 -14.69 10.55 11.51
N THR A 50 -14.53 11.75 12.04
CA THR A 50 -13.26 12.46 12.07
C THR A 50 -12.29 11.76 13.01
N ILE A 51 -11.12 11.38 12.48
CA ILE A 51 -10.07 10.70 13.23
C ILE A 51 -8.76 11.44 13.02
N THR A 52 -8.09 11.76 14.13
CA THR A 52 -6.76 12.34 14.14
C THR A 52 -5.72 11.24 14.33
N TYR A 53 -4.73 11.21 13.44
CA TYR A 53 -3.56 10.36 13.55
C TYR A 53 -2.31 11.19 13.29
N ASN A 54 -1.40 11.20 14.26
CA ASN A 54 -0.29 12.16 14.32
C ASN A 54 -0.83 13.59 14.19
N GLN A 55 -0.40 14.30 13.15
CA GLN A 55 -0.83 15.67 12.82
C GLN A 55 -1.92 15.74 11.74
N TYR A 56 -2.43 14.59 11.27
CA TYR A 56 -3.40 14.52 10.17
C TYR A 56 -4.79 14.17 10.69
N THR A 57 -5.78 14.95 10.25
CA THR A 57 -7.20 14.73 10.55
C THR A 57 -7.88 14.25 9.28
N ILE A 58 -8.57 13.12 9.35
CA ILE A 58 -9.21 12.46 8.20
C ILE A 58 -10.63 12.05 8.60
N ASP A 59 -11.61 12.39 7.76
CA ASP A 59 -12.97 11.86 7.86
C ASP A 59 -13.04 10.51 7.15
N THR A 60 -13.42 9.46 7.88
CA THR A 60 -13.39 8.08 7.37
C THR A 60 -14.47 7.21 7.99
N ALA A 61 -14.98 6.26 7.21
CA ALA A 61 -16.10 5.38 7.58
C ALA A 61 -15.81 4.59 8.84
N VAL A 62 -16.68 4.69 9.86
CA VAL A 62 -16.64 3.91 11.09
C VAL A 62 -16.61 2.41 10.75
N LEU A 63 -15.71 1.66 11.39
CA LEU A 63 -15.53 0.24 11.10
C LEU A 63 -16.75 -0.58 11.56
N ALA A 64 -17.25 -1.43 10.66
CA ALA A 64 -18.22 -2.46 11.03
C ALA A 64 -17.52 -3.66 11.72
N PRO A 65 -18.22 -4.36 12.64
CA PRO A 65 -17.78 -5.65 13.16
C PRO A 65 -17.53 -6.67 12.05
N THR A 66 -16.64 -7.63 12.31
CA THR A 66 -16.30 -8.68 11.34
C THR A 66 -17.47 -9.62 11.01
N THR A 67 -18.48 -9.67 11.88
CA THR A 67 -19.72 -10.45 11.70
C THR A 67 -20.72 -9.82 10.72
N GLU A 68 -20.46 -8.59 10.24
CA GLU A 68 -21.34 -7.90 9.31
C GLU A 68 -21.29 -8.49 7.88
N SER A 69 -22.28 -8.15 7.05
CA SER A 69 -22.32 -8.58 5.64
C SER A 69 -21.10 -8.08 4.84
N PRO A 70 -20.67 -8.78 3.77
CA PRO A 70 -19.52 -8.36 2.97
C PRO A 70 -19.81 -7.06 2.25
N GLU A 71 -21.06 -6.83 1.83
CA GLU A 71 -21.44 -5.63 1.09
C GLU A 71 -21.20 -4.38 1.95
N ILE A 72 -21.63 -4.42 3.22
CA ILE A 72 -21.40 -3.32 4.16
C ILE A 72 -19.91 -3.15 4.45
N LYS A 73 -19.19 -4.25 4.73
CA LYS A 73 -17.74 -4.20 5.00
C LYS A 73 -16.95 -3.70 3.79
N GLN A 74 -17.32 -4.09 2.58
CA GLN A 74 -16.71 -3.64 1.34
C GLN A 74 -16.96 -2.15 1.13
N ALA A 75 -18.18 -1.66 1.36
CA ALA A 75 -18.50 -0.24 1.26
C ALA A 75 -17.69 0.60 2.26
N ILE A 76 -17.57 0.14 3.50
CA ILE A 76 -16.77 0.80 4.55
C ILE A 76 -15.27 0.78 4.22
N LEU A 77 -14.76 -0.36 3.74
CA LEU A 77 -13.36 -0.48 3.31
C LEU A 77 -13.07 0.46 2.15
N GLN A 78 -13.91 0.47 1.12
CA GLN A 78 -13.73 1.32 -0.05
C GLN A 78 -13.75 2.80 0.33
N GLN A 79 -14.70 3.23 1.17
CA GLN A 79 -14.72 4.60 1.67
C GLN A 79 -13.46 4.93 2.47
N SER A 80 -13.06 4.05 3.40
CA SER A 80 -11.84 4.26 4.19
C SER A 80 -10.62 4.45 3.31
N VAL A 81 -10.45 3.55 2.33
CA VAL A 81 -9.36 3.61 1.35
C VAL A 81 -9.41 4.91 0.55
N ASN A 82 -10.58 5.33 0.08
CA ASN A 82 -10.74 6.56 -0.70
C ASN A 82 -10.39 7.82 0.11
N SER A 83 -10.92 7.96 1.33
CA SER A 83 -10.60 9.10 2.21
C SER A 83 -9.09 9.20 2.49
N ILE A 84 -8.45 8.07 2.78
CA ILE A 84 -7.01 8.02 3.06
C ILE A 84 -6.19 8.32 1.79
N LYS A 85 -6.59 7.77 0.64
CA LYS A 85 -5.95 8.07 -0.67
C LYS A 85 -5.98 9.56 -0.97
N GLN A 86 -7.08 10.26 -0.66
CA GLN A 86 -7.26 11.69 -0.93
C GLN A 86 -6.57 12.63 0.08
N THR A 87 -6.14 12.10 1.24
CA THR A 87 -5.49 12.91 2.27
C THR A 87 -4.14 13.46 1.78
N LYS A 88 -3.86 14.75 2.07
CA LYS A 88 -2.59 15.42 1.74
C LYS A 88 -1.48 15.03 2.73
N THR A 89 -1.01 13.79 2.63
CA THR A 89 0.12 13.27 3.41
C THR A 89 0.97 12.31 2.57
N THR A 90 2.10 11.87 3.11
CA THR A 90 3.01 10.91 2.45
C THR A 90 2.34 9.54 2.30
N MET A 91 2.84 8.72 1.37
CA MET A 91 2.27 7.39 1.17
C MET A 91 2.49 6.48 2.37
N GLU A 92 3.63 6.64 3.03
CA GLU A 92 4.03 5.98 4.27
C GLU A 92 2.98 6.21 5.36
N HIS A 93 2.60 7.47 5.60
CA HIS A 93 1.56 7.79 6.56
C HIS A 93 0.19 7.22 6.17
N LYS A 94 -0.13 7.14 4.88
CA LYS A 94 -1.37 6.52 4.40
C LYS A 94 -1.40 5.01 4.67
N VAL A 95 -0.28 4.32 4.44
CA VAL A 95 -0.11 2.90 4.78
C VAL A 95 -0.29 2.69 6.28
N ASP A 96 0.43 3.47 7.10
CA ASP A 96 0.36 3.37 8.56
C ASP A 96 -1.04 3.64 9.11
N PHE A 97 -1.72 4.65 8.58
CA PHE A 97 -3.09 4.97 8.99
C PHE A 97 -4.04 3.81 8.68
N LEU A 98 -4.02 3.31 7.44
CA LEU A 98 -4.92 2.24 7.03
C LEU A 98 -4.60 0.95 7.80
N MET A 99 -3.31 0.65 8.00
CA MET A 99 -2.85 -0.51 8.78
C MET A 99 -3.37 -0.41 10.21
N LYS A 100 -3.07 0.69 10.92
CA LYS A 100 -3.47 0.89 12.32
C LYS A 100 -4.99 0.84 12.51
N ARG A 101 -5.74 1.40 11.56
CA ARG A 101 -7.21 1.37 11.56
C ARG A 101 -7.74 -0.06 11.60
N TYR A 102 -7.22 -0.94 10.75
CA TYR A 102 -7.74 -2.30 10.59
C TYR A 102 -7.04 -3.35 11.45
N THR A 103 -5.92 -3.04 12.13
CA THR A 103 -5.20 -4.00 12.99
C THR A 103 -6.09 -4.67 14.05
N SER A 104 -7.10 -3.97 14.59
CA SER A 104 -7.99 -4.53 15.62
C SER A 104 -8.92 -5.62 15.08
N VAL A 105 -9.27 -5.57 13.80
CA VAL A 105 -10.20 -6.50 13.13
C VAL A 105 -9.49 -7.49 12.20
N CYS A 106 -8.26 -7.19 11.78
CA CYS A 106 -7.43 -8.03 10.90
C CYS A 106 -5.99 -8.09 11.43
N ARG A 107 -5.68 -9.13 12.22
CA ARG A 107 -4.39 -9.24 12.93
C ARG A 107 -3.21 -9.66 12.04
N ASP A 108 -3.48 -10.38 10.95
CA ASP A 108 -2.49 -10.93 10.02
C ASP A 108 -2.23 -10.04 8.80
N VAL A 109 -2.96 -8.93 8.65
CA VAL A 109 -2.85 -8.07 7.46
C VAL A 109 -1.43 -7.52 7.28
N ARG A 110 -0.74 -7.20 8.38
CA ARG A 110 0.66 -6.72 8.34
C ARG A 110 1.61 -7.79 7.82
N SER A 111 1.49 -9.03 8.28
CA SER A 111 2.38 -10.10 7.84
C SER A 111 2.14 -10.43 6.36
N ARG A 112 0.89 -10.40 5.89
CA ARG A 112 0.55 -10.56 4.46
C ARG A 112 1.20 -9.48 3.59
N VAL A 113 1.06 -8.20 3.97
CA VAL A 113 1.68 -7.09 3.23
C VAL A 113 3.20 -7.24 3.21
N ASN A 114 3.82 -7.49 4.36
CA ASN A 114 5.28 -7.63 4.46
C ASN A 114 5.80 -8.81 3.61
N ALA A 115 5.12 -9.95 3.64
CA ALA A 115 5.46 -11.09 2.80
C ALA A 115 5.38 -10.72 1.31
N ALA A 116 4.30 -10.04 0.91
CA ALA A 116 4.04 -9.65 -0.47
C ALA A 116 5.02 -8.62 -1.02
N THR A 117 5.58 -7.76 -0.16
CA THR A 117 6.47 -6.67 -0.59
C THR A 117 7.92 -6.87 -0.18
N SER A 118 8.27 -8.05 0.36
CA SER A 118 9.60 -8.34 0.93
C SER A 118 10.75 -8.07 -0.04
N LYS A 119 10.58 -8.45 -1.32
CA LYS A 119 11.59 -8.23 -2.37
C LYS A 119 11.93 -6.76 -2.60
N LEU A 120 11.01 -5.82 -2.33
CA LEU A 120 11.28 -4.39 -2.55
C LEU A 120 12.36 -3.83 -1.63
N PHE A 121 12.67 -4.53 -0.53
CA PHE A 121 13.71 -4.14 0.42
C PHE A 121 15.11 -4.66 0.05
N ASP A 122 15.23 -5.42 -1.03
CA ASP A 122 16.48 -6.00 -1.50
C ASP A 122 16.73 -5.61 -2.96
N VAL A 123 17.74 -4.76 -3.18
CA VAL A 123 18.13 -4.28 -4.52
C VAL A 123 18.68 -5.40 -5.41
N THR A 124 19.14 -6.51 -4.83
CA THR A 124 19.62 -7.66 -5.61
C THR A 124 18.47 -8.46 -6.21
N SER A 125 17.26 -8.35 -5.64
CA SER A 125 16.09 -9.11 -6.10
C SER A 125 15.66 -8.77 -7.53
N ASP A 126 14.89 -9.66 -8.13
CA ASP A 126 14.39 -9.56 -9.51
C ASP A 126 13.42 -8.39 -9.75
N VAL A 127 12.89 -7.75 -8.70
CA VAL A 127 12.06 -6.54 -8.85
C VAL A 127 12.88 -5.32 -9.27
N TYR A 128 14.21 -5.35 -9.11
CA TYR A 128 15.10 -4.29 -9.57
C TYR A 128 15.88 -4.76 -10.81
N GLU A 129 15.85 -3.95 -11.86
CA GLU A 129 16.59 -4.17 -13.11
C GLU A 129 17.59 -3.02 -13.31
N PHE A 130 18.85 -3.34 -13.59
CA PHE A 130 19.89 -2.36 -13.88
C PHE A 130 19.97 -2.24 -15.40
N THR A 131 19.09 -1.44 -16.01
CA THR A 131 18.85 -1.46 -17.46
C THR A 131 20.01 -0.91 -18.29
N SER A 132 20.77 0.03 -17.73
CA SER A 132 22.00 0.54 -18.33
C SER A 132 22.96 0.96 -17.24
N LEU A 133 24.26 0.91 -17.54
CA LEU A 133 25.31 1.34 -16.64
C LEU A 133 26.36 2.12 -17.45
N HIS A 134 26.70 3.31 -16.95
CA HIS A 134 27.79 4.11 -17.47
C HIS A 134 28.72 4.49 -16.32
N VAL A 135 30.02 4.36 -16.51
CA VAL A 135 30.99 4.93 -15.57
C VAL A 135 31.19 6.38 -15.97
N ILE A 136 31.05 7.28 -14.99
CA ILE A 136 31.20 8.72 -15.18
C ILE A 136 32.35 9.27 -14.34
N ASP A 137 32.95 10.35 -14.81
CA ASP A 137 33.96 11.10 -14.08
C ASP A 137 33.35 12.07 -13.05
N ASN A 138 34.20 12.88 -12.41
CA ASN A 138 33.79 13.90 -11.45
C ASN A 138 33.04 15.09 -12.08
N MET A 139 33.08 15.22 -13.41
CA MET A 139 32.32 16.22 -14.18
C MET A 139 30.98 15.65 -14.69
N GLY A 140 30.67 14.40 -14.34
CA GLY A 140 29.46 13.70 -14.76
C GLY A 140 29.49 13.22 -16.21
N GLN A 141 30.65 13.23 -16.88
CA GLN A 141 30.81 12.78 -18.25
C GLN A 141 31.05 11.28 -18.32
N ALA A 142 30.39 10.60 -19.25
CA ALA A 142 30.61 9.17 -19.47
C ALA A 142 32.03 8.93 -20.02
N ILE A 143 32.73 7.99 -19.40
CA ILE A 143 34.11 7.65 -19.76
C ILE A 143 34.08 6.49 -20.76
N ALA A 144 34.82 6.61 -21.87
CA ALA A 144 34.92 5.53 -22.85
C ALA A 144 35.74 4.34 -22.31
N THR A 145 35.17 3.13 -22.36
CA THR A 145 35.81 1.90 -21.86
C THR A 145 37.00 1.42 -22.70
N GLY A 146 37.22 1.99 -23.89
CA GLY A 146 38.30 1.62 -24.81
C GLY A 146 38.14 0.21 -25.43
N PRO A 147 38.98 -0.19 -26.41
CA PRO A 147 38.79 -1.43 -27.17
C PRO A 147 39.40 -2.71 -26.57
N GLY A 148 40.00 -2.65 -25.37
CA GLY A 148 40.70 -3.80 -24.77
C GLY A 148 39.81 -4.77 -23.97
N PRO A 149 40.30 -5.98 -23.64
CA PRO A 149 39.56 -6.97 -22.84
C PRO A 149 39.34 -6.51 -21.38
N GLY A 150 40.20 -5.64 -20.87
CA GLY A 150 40.08 -5.04 -19.54
C GLY A 150 39.61 -3.58 -19.58
N LEU A 151 39.55 -2.98 -18.40
CA LEU A 151 39.33 -1.54 -18.21
C LEU A 151 40.71 -0.84 -18.10
N PRO A 152 41.04 0.10 -19.00
CA PRO A 152 42.38 0.68 -19.07
C PRO A 152 42.68 1.61 -17.88
N ALA A 153 43.95 1.81 -17.55
CA ALA A 153 44.35 2.61 -16.38
C ALA A 153 43.78 4.06 -16.39
N PRO A 154 43.76 4.80 -17.52
CA PRO A 154 43.13 6.12 -17.56
C PRO A 154 41.62 6.09 -17.22
N PHE A 155 40.91 5.03 -17.64
CA PHE A 155 39.51 4.83 -17.29
C PHE A 155 39.34 4.64 -15.78
N ARG A 156 40.17 3.78 -15.19
CA ARG A 156 40.14 3.49 -13.75
C ARG A 156 40.47 4.72 -12.90
N ALA A 157 41.39 5.56 -13.35
CA ALA A 157 41.79 6.78 -12.65
C ALA A 157 40.68 7.85 -12.68
N ALA A 158 39.99 7.99 -13.81
CA ALA A 158 38.94 9.00 -14.01
C ALA A 158 37.57 8.60 -13.43
N ALA A 159 37.32 7.29 -13.22
CA ALA A 159 36.05 6.77 -12.73
C ALA A 159 35.68 7.30 -11.34
N THR A 160 34.47 7.86 -11.22
CA THR A 160 33.95 8.43 -9.96
C THR A 160 32.64 7.76 -9.54
N TYR A 161 31.68 7.62 -10.45
CA TYR A 161 30.39 6.99 -10.17
C TYR A 161 30.01 5.97 -11.26
N PHE A 162 29.31 4.91 -10.86
CA PHE A 162 28.41 4.18 -11.76
C PHE A 162 27.10 4.94 -11.84
N ARG A 163 26.76 5.45 -13.02
CA ARG A 163 25.41 5.94 -13.35
C ARG A 163 24.60 4.78 -13.89
N ILE A 164 23.61 4.36 -13.14
CA ILE A 164 22.75 3.21 -13.45
C ILE A 164 21.34 3.72 -13.72
N GLU A 165 20.75 3.30 -14.84
CA GLU A 165 19.30 3.44 -15.00
C GLU A 165 18.63 2.28 -14.26
N LEU A 166 18.06 2.58 -13.10
CA LEU A 166 17.39 1.61 -12.24
C LEU A 166 15.91 1.56 -12.59
N ARG A 167 15.43 0.37 -12.93
CA ARG A 167 14.01 0.09 -13.13
C ARG A 167 13.49 -0.78 -12.00
N LEU A 168 12.52 -0.26 -11.25
CA LEU A 168 11.79 -0.99 -10.23
C LEU A 168 10.48 -1.51 -10.83
N VAL A 169 10.25 -2.82 -10.73
CA VAL A 169 9.07 -3.53 -11.25
C VAL A 169 8.35 -4.22 -10.09
N PRO A 170 7.45 -3.51 -9.38
CA PRO A 170 6.76 -4.08 -8.21
C PRO A 170 6.01 -5.38 -8.52
N ARG A 171 5.48 -5.50 -9.75
CA ARG A 171 4.69 -6.66 -10.20
C ARG A 171 5.47 -7.99 -10.26
N LEU A 172 6.80 -7.95 -10.13
CA LEU A 172 7.66 -9.14 -10.01
C LEU A 172 7.78 -9.65 -8.56
N CYS A 173 7.10 -9.02 -7.61
CA CYS A 173 6.96 -9.57 -6.26
C CYS A 173 6.25 -10.93 -6.32
N SER A 174 7.02 -12.03 -6.35
CA SER A 174 6.49 -13.39 -6.36
C SER A 174 5.97 -13.75 -4.97
N LEU A 175 4.77 -14.32 -4.91
CA LEU A 175 4.22 -14.82 -3.66
C LEU A 175 4.54 -16.30 -3.51
N GLN A 176 5.09 -16.69 -2.36
CA GLN A 176 5.37 -18.09 -2.04
C GLN A 176 4.10 -18.86 -1.64
N THR A 177 3.03 -18.17 -1.28
CA THR A 177 1.77 -18.74 -0.80
C THR A 177 0.58 -17.89 -1.25
N ASP A 178 -0.59 -18.51 -1.36
CA ASP A 178 -1.84 -17.79 -1.62
C ASP A 178 -2.26 -17.00 -0.38
N ILE A 179 -1.82 -15.73 -0.34
CA ILE A 179 -2.16 -14.79 0.72
C ILE A 179 -3.28 -13.81 0.30
N GLY A 180 -3.96 -14.06 -0.82
CA GLY A 180 -5.03 -13.21 -1.33
C GLY A 180 -4.57 -11.85 -1.84
N ILE A 181 -3.31 -11.75 -2.30
CA ILE A 181 -2.74 -10.55 -2.91
C ILE A 181 -2.33 -10.92 -4.33
N ASP A 182 -2.65 -10.07 -5.30
CA ASP A 182 -2.30 -10.23 -6.69
C ASP A 182 -1.23 -9.18 -7.07
N PRO A 183 0.03 -9.59 -7.31
CA PRO A 183 1.11 -8.70 -7.71
C PRO A 183 0.87 -7.99 -9.04
N THR A 184 0.01 -8.52 -9.93
CA THR A 184 -0.29 -7.85 -11.21
C THR A 184 -1.02 -6.52 -11.02
N LYS A 185 -1.68 -6.35 -9.87
CA LYS A 185 -2.38 -5.12 -9.46
C LYS A 185 -1.46 -4.10 -8.79
N PHE A 186 -0.19 -4.45 -8.53
CA PHE A 186 0.80 -3.52 -8.00
C PHE A 186 1.11 -2.37 -8.98
N PRO A 187 1.76 -1.28 -8.52
CA PRO A 187 2.00 -0.12 -9.37
C PRO A 187 2.82 -0.51 -10.60
N PRO A 188 2.69 0.23 -11.71
CA PRO A 188 3.53 0.02 -12.88
C PRO A 188 5.01 0.25 -12.56
N SER A 189 5.89 -0.19 -13.45
CA SER A 189 7.32 0.01 -13.27
C SER A 189 7.70 1.49 -13.19
N SER A 190 8.66 1.81 -12.35
CA SER A 190 9.20 3.16 -12.17
C SER A 190 10.70 3.15 -12.45
N ASN A 191 11.18 4.18 -13.14
CA ASN A 191 12.59 4.33 -13.48
C ASN A 191 13.23 5.47 -12.68
N ARG A 192 14.53 5.34 -12.39
CA ARG A 192 15.34 6.37 -11.76
C ARG A 192 16.80 6.19 -12.16
N ALA A 193 17.42 7.27 -12.64
CA ALA A 193 18.87 7.33 -12.71
C ALA A 193 19.46 7.40 -11.28
N VAL A 194 20.28 6.41 -10.93
CA VAL A 194 21.00 6.33 -9.66
C VAL A 194 22.50 6.37 -9.89
N TYR A 195 23.22 6.84 -8.88
CA TYR A 195 24.65 7.03 -8.87
C TYR A 195 25.22 6.24 -7.70
N VAL A 196 26.16 5.34 -7.97
CA VAL A 196 26.85 4.55 -6.96
C VAL A 196 28.33 4.94 -7.03
N PRO A 197 28.95 5.39 -5.93
CA PRO A 197 30.39 5.65 -5.92
C PRO A 197 31.16 4.42 -6.37
N VAL A 198 32.14 4.62 -7.24
CA VAL A 198 33.01 3.53 -7.67
C VAL A 198 33.93 3.15 -6.51
N PRO A 199 34.13 1.87 -6.17
CA PRO A 199 35.08 1.48 -5.12
C PRO A 199 36.50 1.83 -5.56
N ARG A 200 37.25 2.54 -4.71
CA ARG A 200 38.59 3.05 -5.05
C ARG A 200 39.67 2.48 -4.12
N VAL A 201 40.72 1.95 -4.72
CA VAL A 201 41.97 1.56 -4.04
C VAL A 201 43.10 2.36 -4.67
N GLN A 202 43.96 2.98 -3.86
CA GLN A 202 45.06 3.85 -4.32
C GLN A 202 44.59 4.95 -5.32
N ASN A 203 43.44 5.56 -5.03
CA ASN A 203 42.82 6.60 -5.85
C ASN A 203 42.44 6.18 -7.28
N GLN A 204 42.24 4.89 -7.54
CA GLN A 204 41.72 4.38 -8.82
C GLN A 204 40.61 3.36 -8.56
N MET A 205 39.73 3.17 -9.53
CA MET A 205 38.72 2.11 -9.48
C MET A 205 39.38 0.74 -9.28
N ASP A 206 38.90 0.01 -8.28
CA ASP A 206 39.44 -1.29 -7.91
C ASP A 206 39.37 -2.32 -9.05
N VAL A 207 40.39 -3.19 -9.13
CA VAL A 207 40.56 -4.18 -10.19
C VAL A 207 39.47 -5.25 -10.22
N SER A 208 38.79 -5.49 -9.10
CA SER A 208 37.63 -6.39 -9.01
C SER A 208 36.46 -5.94 -9.87
N ILE A 209 36.34 -4.64 -10.18
CA ILE A 209 35.38 -4.14 -11.15
C ILE A 209 35.85 -4.52 -12.55
N THR A 210 35.15 -5.46 -13.16
CA THR A 210 35.48 -6.02 -14.47
C THR A 210 34.79 -5.26 -15.60
N ARG A 211 35.29 -5.48 -16.82
CA ARG A 211 34.67 -4.92 -18.02
C ARG A 211 33.24 -5.45 -18.23
N GLN A 212 32.99 -6.73 -17.95
CA GLN A 212 31.66 -7.34 -18.09
C GLN A 212 30.64 -6.68 -17.17
N MET A 213 31.01 -6.45 -15.90
CA MET A 213 30.17 -5.74 -14.94
C MET A 213 29.75 -4.33 -15.40
N VAL A 214 30.56 -3.68 -16.25
CA VAL A 214 30.31 -2.32 -16.75
C VAL A 214 29.58 -2.30 -18.10
N MET A 215 29.78 -3.32 -18.93
CA MET A 215 29.36 -3.32 -20.33
C MET A 215 28.20 -4.26 -20.63
N ASP A 216 27.99 -5.29 -19.80
CA ASP A 216 26.98 -6.32 -20.01
C ASP A 216 25.90 -6.23 -18.92
N GLN A 217 24.67 -6.00 -19.36
CA GLN A 217 23.50 -5.87 -18.49
C GLN A 217 23.30 -7.08 -17.57
N ALA A 218 23.65 -8.30 -18.03
CA ALA A 218 23.54 -9.51 -17.22
C ALA A 218 24.45 -9.47 -15.98
N HIS A 219 25.56 -8.73 -16.05
CA HIS A 219 26.60 -8.68 -15.03
C HIS A 219 26.58 -7.38 -14.18
N HIS A 220 25.73 -6.40 -14.51
CA HIS A 220 25.68 -5.12 -13.76
C HIS A 220 25.47 -5.30 -12.25
N LYS A 221 24.63 -6.25 -11.83
CA LYS A 221 24.34 -6.50 -10.41
C LYS A 221 25.51 -7.12 -9.65
N GLU A 222 26.48 -7.72 -10.34
CA GLU A 222 27.67 -8.31 -9.70
C GLU A 222 28.55 -7.25 -9.02
N ILE A 223 28.40 -5.97 -9.40
CA ILE A 223 29.05 -4.84 -8.72
C ILE A 223 28.72 -4.80 -7.23
N ILE A 224 27.50 -5.18 -6.84
CA ILE A 224 27.08 -5.21 -5.43
C ILE A 224 27.95 -6.19 -4.64
N ALA A 225 28.18 -7.38 -5.20
CA ALA A 225 29.05 -8.39 -4.58
C ALA A 225 30.51 -7.97 -4.58
N ALA A 226 30.99 -7.33 -5.66
CA ALA A 226 32.36 -6.79 -5.72
C ALA A 226 32.61 -5.72 -4.65
N MET A 227 31.67 -4.78 -4.45
CA MET A 227 31.77 -3.77 -3.39
C MET A 227 31.76 -4.41 -2.00
N ALA A 228 30.86 -5.37 -1.76
CA ALA A 228 30.80 -6.08 -0.48
C ALA A 228 32.11 -6.84 -0.17
N ALA A 229 32.75 -7.46 -1.17
CA ALA A 229 34.03 -8.15 -1.01
C ALA A 229 35.19 -7.20 -0.65
N LEU A 230 35.08 -5.91 -1.01
CA LEU A 230 36.02 -4.86 -0.64
C LEU A 230 35.68 -4.20 0.71
N GLY A 231 34.58 -4.57 1.36
CA GLY A 231 34.09 -3.91 2.57
C GLY A 231 33.47 -2.53 2.30
N GLU A 232 33.16 -2.21 1.05
CA GLU A 232 32.54 -0.95 0.64
C GLU A 232 31.02 -1.06 0.64
N GLU A 233 30.33 -0.03 1.12
CA GLU A 233 28.87 0.01 1.14
C GLU A 233 28.29 0.29 -0.25
N PHE A 234 27.37 -0.55 -0.72
CA PHE A 234 26.59 -0.28 -1.92
C PHE A 234 25.51 0.77 -1.63
N SER A 235 25.88 2.04 -1.70
CA SER A 235 24.97 3.17 -1.46
C SER A 235 24.52 3.83 -2.76
N MET A 236 23.21 3.76 -3.04
CA MET A 236 22.60 4.45 -4.18
C MET A 236 22.29 5.90 -3.84
N ARG A 237 22.58 6.77 -4.79
CA ARG A 237 22.30 8.22 -4.74
C ARG A 237 21.49 8.62 -5.96
N ALA A 238 20.78 9.74 -5.90
CA ALA A 238 20.08 10.29 -7.06
C ALA A 238 20.42 11.77 -7.25
N ALA A 239 20.41 12.21 -8.51
CA ALA A 239 20.72 13.60 -8.86
C ALA A 239 19.82 14.58 -8.09
N THR A 240 20.45 15.60 -7.52
CA THR A 240 19.78 16.81 -7.02
C THR A 240 19.68 17.83 -8.14
N ARG A 241 18.91 18.90 -7.96
CA ARG A 241 18.72 19.94 -8.99
C ARG A 241 20.02 20.70 -9.30
N ASP A 242 20.84 20.93 -8.29
CA ASP A 242 21.97 21.87 -8.34
C ASP A 242 23.25 21.36 -7.63
N GLY A 243 23.36 20.05 -7.36
CA GLY A 243 24.45 19.52 -6.54
C GLY A 243 24.85 18.07 -6.85
N GLU A 244 25.73 17.53 -6.02
CA GLU A 244 26.13 16.13 -6.10
C GLU A 244 24.94 15.18 -5.92
N PRO A 245 25.00 13.96 -6.48
CA PRO A 245 24.02 12.94 -6.19
C PRO A 245 23.92 12.68 -4.69
N ASP A 246 22.69 12.63 -4.19
CA ASP A 246 22.40 12.53 -2.75
C ASP A 246 21.65 11.22 -2.46
N ASN A 247 22.03 10.58 -1.36
CA ASN A 247 21.39 9.36 -0.86
C ASN A 247 19.94 9.65 -0.41
N ASP A 248 19.67 10.76 0.26
CA ASP A 248 18.34 11.12 0.77
C ASP A 248 17.31 11.23 -0.36
N VAL A 249 17.74 11.71 -1.53
CA VAL A 249 16.87 11.82 -2.71
C VAL A 249 16.50 10.45 -3.26
N TYR A 250 17.45 9.52 -3.30
CA TYR A 250 17.17 8.13 -3.68
C TYR A 250 16.26 7.45 -2.65
N GLU A 251 16.59 7.57 -1.36
CA GLU A 251 15.81 6.97 -0.28
C GLU A 251 14.36 7.44 -0.30
N LYS A 252 14.14 8.74 -0.47
CA LYS A 252 12.80 9.32 -0.55
C LYS A 252 12.01 8.75 -1.73
N TRP A 253 12.65 8.61 -2.89
CA TRP A 253 12.02 7.98 -4.05
C TRP A 253 11.69 6.51 -3.77
N SER A 254 12.64 5.75 -3.23
CA SER A 254 12.48 4.32 -2.94
C SER A 254 11.37 4.07 -1.91
N LYS A 255 11.41 4.78 -0.77
CA LYS A 255 10.37 4.75 0.27
C LYS A 255 8.99 5.06 -0.30
N GLN A 256 8.89 6.04 -1.20
CA GLN A 256 7.62 6.35 -1.85
C GLN A 256 7.12 5.23 -2.78
N GLN A 257 7.98 4.55 -3.54
CA GLN A 257 7.57 3.42 -4.39
C GLN A 257 7.17 2.19 -3.55
N ILE A 258 7.93 1.91 -2.49
CA ILE A 258 7.63 0.84 -1.53
C ILE A 258 6.26 1.10 -0.90
N ALA A 259 6.02 2.30 -0.37
CA ALA A 259 4.77 2.65 0.28
C ALA A 259 3.57 2.60 -0.66
N LYS A 260 3.72 2.99 -1.94
CA LYS A 260 2.65 2.81 -2.95
C LYS A 260 2.29 1.34 -3.14
N THR A 261 3.30 0.48 -3.23
CA THR A 261 3.09 -0.96 -3.41
C THR A 261 2.47 -1.59 -2.15
N GLN A 262 2.97 -1.24 -0.97
CA GLN A 262 2.40 -1.68 0.31
C GLN A 262 0.96 -1.21 0.48
N PHE A 263 0.61 0.00 0.04
CA PHE A 263 -0.76 0.50 0.11
C PHE A 263 -1.71 -0.36 -0.74
N GLN A 264 -1.31 -0.73 -1.97
CA GLN A 264 -2.12 -1.61 -2.82
C GLN A 264 -2.16 -3.05 -2.29
N ALA A 265 -1.05 -3.56 -1.75
CA ALA A 265 -1.04 -4.86 -1.08
C ALA A 265 -1.98 -4.86 0.14
N LEU A 266 -2.02 -3.76 0.91
CA LEU A 266 -2.89 -3.61 2.07
C LEU A 266 -4.37 -3.55 1.68
N GLU A 267 -4.73 -2.84 0.63
CA GLU A 267 -6.10 -2.81 0.09
C GLU A 267 -6.59 -4.21 -0.30
N GLN A 268 -5.73 -5.00 -0.96
CA GLN A 268 -6.02 -6.39 -1.32
C GLN A 268 -6.11 -7.30 -0.09
N ALA A 269 -5.13 -7.20 0.82
CA ALA A 269 -5.11 -7.99 2.05
C ALA A 269 -6.36 -7.73 2.89
N LEU A 270 -6.78 -6.47 3.04
CA LEU A 270 -8.01 -6.12 3.75
C LEU A 270 -9.26 -6.60 3.03
N THR A 271 -9.28 -6.60 1.70
CA THR A 271 -10.38 -7.22 0.96
C THR A 271 -10.47 -8.72 1.27
N ALA A 272 -9.34 -9.42 1.26
CA ALA A 272 -9.29 -10.85 1.58
C ALA A 272 -9.65 -11.15 3.04
N THR A 273 -9.11 -10.38 4.00
CA THR A 273 -9.28 -10.66 5.43
C THR A 273 -10.49 -9.96 6.03
N TYR A 274 -10.67 -8.66 5.85
CA TYR A 274 -11.79 -7.93 6.47
C TYR A 274 -13.13 -8.25 5.79
N VAL A 275 -13.17 -8.16 4.46
CA VAL A 275 -14.41 -8.39 3.69
C VAL A 275 -14.69 -9.88 3.55
N GLY A 276 -13.68 -10.65 3.13
CA GLY A 276 -13.76 -12.09 2.91
C GLY A 276 -13.99 -12.95 4.17
N LEU A 277 -13.79 -12.41 5.37
CA LEU A 277 -14.23 -13.06 6.63
C LEU A 277 -15.77 -13.13 6.67
N GLN A 278 -16.38 -14.19 6.14
CA GLN A 278 -17.77 -14.55 6.42
C GLN A 278 -17.87 -15.96 6.95
N GLN A 279 -18.48 -16.09 8.14
CA GLN A 279 -18.95 -17.32 8.78
C GLN A 279 -17.89 -18.41 9.01
N GLY A 280 -17.47 -18.61 10.27
CA GLY A 280 -16.75 -19.82 10.66
C GLY A 280 -15.48 -19.64 11.49
N MET A 281 -15.44 -18.72 12.46
CA MET A 281 -14.77 -19.10 13.70
C MET A 281 -15.73 -20.01 14.46
N GLU A 282 -15.80 -21.25 14.01
CA GLU A 282 -15.98 -22.31 14.98
C GLU A 282 -14.91 -22.09 16.02
N THR A 283 -15.32 -21.88 17.27
CA THR A 283 -14.40 -21.96 18.39
C THR A 283 -13.62 -23.28 18.27
N PRO A 284 -12.38 -23.39 18.77
CA PRO A 284 -11.65 -24.65 18.76
C PRO A 284 -12.50 -25.84 19.27
N ASN A 285 -13.41 -25.57 20.21
CA ASN A 285 -14.40 -26.53 20.71
C ASN A 285 -15.45 -26.96 19.68
N GLN A 286 -15.90 -26.07 18.80
CA GLN A 286 -16.82 -26.40 17.69
C GLN A 286 -16.11 -27.19 16.58
N GLN A 287 -14.82 -26.93 16.34
CA GLN A 287 -13.99 -27.73 15.43
C GLN A 287 -13.73 -29.15 15.98
N LEU A 288 -13.43 -29.26 17.29
CA LEU A 288 -13.29 -30.53 18.01
C LEU A 288 -14.60 -31.35 18.03
N ALA A 289 -15.75 -30.68 18.21
CA ALA A 289 -17.05 -31.36 18.20
C ALA A 289 -17.36 -32.01 16.85
N LYS A 290 -16.90 -31.43 15.73
CA LYS A 290 -17.06 -32.02 14.40
C LYS A 290 -16.13 -33.20 14.14
N LEU A 291 -14.92 -33.18 14.70
CA LEU A 291 -13.96 -34.28 14.60
C LEU A 291 -14.38 -35.52 15.41
N ASN A 292 -15.15 -35.33 16.47
CA ASN A 292 -15.67 -36.42 17.32
C ASN A 292 -17.03 -36.98 16.86
N MET A 293 -17.55 -36.53 15.72
CA MET A 293 -18.79 -37.04 15.10
C MET A 293 -18.54 -37.96 13.88
N ILE A 294 -17.31 -38.45 13.72
CA ILE A 294 -16.95 -39.50 12.74
C ILE A 294 -16.60 -40.78 13.51
#